data_AF-T1J124-F1
#
_entry.id   AF-T1J124-F1
#
_cell.length_a   1.000
_cell.length_b   1.000
_cell.length_c   1.000
_cell.angle_alpha   90.00
_cell.angle_beta   90.00
_cell.angle_gamma   90.00
#
_symmetry.space_group_name_H-M   'P 1'
#
loop_
_entity.id
_entity.type
_entity.pdbx_description
1 polymer ?
#
loop_
_entity_poly.entity_id
_entity_poly.type
_entity_poly.pdbx_seq_one_letter_code
_entity_poly.pdbx_strand_id
1 'polypeptide(L)'
;MSGEGFCYIFNVFTNSQDEDNQKKLHLRHLQQLPSSANLVILADIDGDGNLELVIGLTDRVVRSYRWTHLSSTLEGNGGDTLIALNKWEFANQIGSVSLHTNTDSKSCLLVAQPGAMYVQLDCDSAELERSSRAKELMTEMPLEYQSVLSGKLRNSTMTTEVLGDVKCVSGRSHFAVATLDGVLTLVDGATGDPVWSLNLEHQLFSLTKLDVTNDGREEVVVSSWDGHTYIVDYEQNVLRFHLDDSISSFKAGKFSASAESGNAPCMVFATLSNRVVLYYDIRVPRIPLNTLLNEMSSLSDCQRIFTQLGIDKEDEKAIRHLYNFCLYGCG
;
A
#
# COMPACT_ATOMS: atom_id res chain seq x y z
N MET A 1 -8.23 -16.89 -9.58
CA MET A 1 -7.44 -18.15 -9.57
C MET A 1 -8.19 -19.14 -8.69
N SER A 2 -8.40 -20.37 -9.15
CA SER A 2 -8.92 -21.44 -8.29
C SER A 2 -7.77 -22.09 -7.50
N GLY A 3 -8.10 -22.80 -6.41
CA GLY A 3 -7.12 -23.59 -5.66
C GLY A 3 -6.50 -24.75 -6.46
N GLU A 4 -7.06 -25.10 -7.61
CA GLU A 4 -6.51 -26.08 -8.55
C GLU A 4 -5.52 -25.46 -9.56
N GLY A 5 -5.31 -24.14 -9.51
CA GLY A 5 -4.41 -23.41 -10.41
C GLY A 5 -5.04 -22.90 -11.69
N PHE A 6 -6.38 -22.94 -11.84
CA PHE A 6 -7.02 -22.36 -13.01
C PHE A 6 -7.13 -20.83 -12.88
N CYS A 7 -6.59 -20.13 -13.87
CA CYS A 7 -6.75 -18.70 -14.06
C CYS A 7 -7.90 -18.45 -15.03
N TYR A 8 -8.94 -17.75 -14.55
CA TYR A 8 -10.10 -17.37 -15.34
C TYR A 8 -10.06 -15.86 -15.56
N ILE A 9 -10.12 -15.43 -16.81
CA ILE A 9 -10.20 -14.03 -17.19
C ILE A 9 -11.58 -13.78 -17.78
N PHE A 10 -12.31 -12.86 -17.15
CA PHE A 10 -13.67 -12.50 -17.56
C PHE A 10 -13.70 -11.11 -18.15
N ASN A 11 -14.50 -10.92 -19.20
CA ASN A 11 -14.89 -9.61 -19.66
C ASN A 11 -16.20 -9.19 -18.99
N VAL A 12 -16.23 -7.95 -18.50
CA VAL A 12 -17.39 -7.36 -17.84
C VAL A 12 -18.04 -6.38 -18.82
N PHE A 13 -19.15 -6.78 -19.44
CA PHE A 13 -19.89 -5.88 -20.33
C PHE A 13 -20.95 -5.11 -19.54
N THR A 14 -20.96 -3.80 -19.72
CA THR A 14 -22.05 -2.93 -19.27
C THR A 14 -22.94 -2.61 -20.47
N ASN A 15 -24.00 -3.40 -20.67
CA ASN A 15 -25.02 -3.02 -21.64
C ASN A 15 -25.95 -1.98 -21.01
N SER A 16 -26.02 -0.81 -21.62
CA SER A 16 -26.84 0.33 -21.19
C SER A 16 -28.36 0.14 -21.39
N GLN A 17 -28.81 -1.06 -21.80
CA GLN A 17 -30.22 -1.37 -22.11
C GLN A 17 -30.86 -2.45 -21.23
N ASP A 18 -30.14 -3.03 -20.27
CA ASP A 18 -30.71 -4.02 -19.35
C ASP A 18 -31.30 -3.32 -18.11
N GLU A 19 -32.63 -3.31 -17.98
CA GLU A 19 -33.37 -2.72 -16.85
C GLU A 19 -33.02 -3.35 -15.48
N ASP A 20 -32.39 -4.53 -15.47
CA ASP A 20 -32.06 -5.28 -14.25
C ASP A 20 -30.68 -4.96 -13.64
N ASN A 21 -29.87 -4.07 -14.22
CA ASN A 21 -28.52 -3.71 -13.73
C ASN A 21 -27.55 -4.91 -13.50
N GLN A 22 -27.92 -6.13 -13.92
CA GLN A 22 -27.10 -7.33 -13.76
C GLN A 22 -26.02 -7.39 -14.83
N LYS A 23 -24.79 -7.02 -14.46
CA LYS A 23 -23.61 -7.14 -15.32
C LYS A 23 -23.32 -8.62 -15.57
N LYS A 24 -23.32 -9.03 -16.85
CA LYS A 24 -22.96 -10.41 -17.24
C LYS A 24 -21.45 -10.55 -17.35
N LEU A 25 -20.92 -11.58 -16.68
CA LEU A 25 -19.52 -11.97 -16.75
C LEU A 25 -19.34 -12.98 -17.89
N HIS A 26 -18.55 -12.64 -18.90
CA HIS A 26 -18.24 -13.55 -20.01
C HIS A 26 -16.82 -14.07 -19.87
N LEU A 27 -16.65 -15.39 -19.79
CA LEU A 27 -15.33 -16.01 -19.77
C LEU A 27 -14.63 -15.72 -21.10
N ARG A 28 -13.51 -15.00 -21.05
CA ARG A 28 -12.67 -14.68 -22.21
C ARG A 28 -11.56 -15.72 -22.38
N HIS A 29 -10.91 -16.09 -21.29
CA HIS A 29 -9.77 -16.98 -21.32
C HIS A 29 -9.67 -17.84 -20.07
N LEU A 30 -9.22 -19.07 -20.26
CA LEU A 30 -8.97 -20.05 -19.22
C LEU A 30 -7.59 -20.65 -19.45
N GLN A 31 -6.71 -20.52 -18.47
CA GLN A 31 -5.37 -21.09 -18.51
C GLN A 31 -4.99 -21.68 -17.17
N GLN A 32 -4.32 -22.83 -17.21
CA GLN A 32 -3.74 -23.42 -16.01
C GLN A 32 -2.40 -22.74 -15.69
N LEU A 33 -2.33 -22.17 -14.50
CA LEU A 33 -1.15 -21.58 -13.88
C LEU A 33 -0.79 -22.43 -12.65
N PRO A 34 0.36 -22.18 -11.98
CA PRO A 34 0.72 -22.93 -10.79
C PRO A 34 -0.39 -22.88 -9.72
N SER A 35 -0.73 -24.04 -9.14
CA SER A 35 -1.82 -24.18 -8.16
C SER A 35 -1.50 -23.59 -6.80
N SER A 36 -0.24 -23.26 -6.54
CA SER A 36 0.26 -22.70 -5.28
C SER A 36 0.17 -21.17 -5.19
N ALA A 37 -0.66 -20.52 -6.01
CA ALA A 37 -0.80 -19.07 -6.01
C ALA A 37 -1.39 -18.56 -4.69
N ASN A 38 -0.64 -17.72 -3.99
CA ASN A 38 -1.04 -17.09 -2.73
C ASN A 38 -1.39 -15.61 -2.91
N LEU A 39 -0.70 -14.92 -3.83
CA LEU A 39 -0.92 -13.52 -4.13
C LEU A 39 -0.89 -13.27 -5.64
N VAL A 40 -1.63 -12.27 -6.08
CA VAL A 40 -1.71 -11.84 -7.47
C VAL A 40 -1.75 -10.32 -7.52
N ILE A 41 -0.90 -9.72 -8.35
CA ILE A 41 -0.97 -8.29 -8.68
C ILE A 41 -0.98 -8.12 -10.20
N LEU A 42 -1.65 -7.06 -10.66
CA LEU A 42 -1.63 -6.60 -12.04
C LEU A 42 -0.93 -5.25 -12.06
N ALA A 43 0.20 -5.18 -12.74
CA ALA A 43 1.05 -4.00 -12.75
C ALA A 43 1.90 -3.98 -14.02
N ASP A 44 2.20 -2.78 -14.50
CA ASP A 44 3.22 -2.57 -15.53
C ASP A 44 4.59 -2.63 -14.85
N ILE A 45 5.25 -3.78 -14.94
CA ILE A 45 6.49 -4.04 -14.19
C ILE A 45 7.73 -3.61 -14.96
N ASP A 46 7.68 -3.57 -16.30
CA ASP A 46 8.82 -3.23 -17.15
C ASP A 46 8.68 -1.84 -17.82
N GLY A 47 7.60 -1.12 -17.54
CA GLY A 47 7.36 0.24 -18.02
C GLY A 47 6.97 0.30 -19.49
N ASP A 48 6.48 -0.80 -20.07
CA ASP A 48 6.09 -0.87 -21.48
C ASP A 48 4.65 -0.38 -21.75
N GLY A 49 3.91 -0.03 -20.69
CA GLY A 49 2.54 0.44 -20.73
C GLY A 49 1.48 -0.67 -20.74
N ASN A 50 1.89 -1.95 -20.83
CA ASN A 50 1.01 -3.10 -20.66
C ASN A 50 1.05 -3.59 -19.22
N LEU A 51 -0.01 -4.28 -18.79
CA LEU A 51 -0.06 -4.87 -17.46
C LEU A 51 0.41 -6.32 -17.50
N GLU A 52 1.39 -6.65 -16.66
CA GLU A 52 1.78 -8.01 -16.37
C GLU A 52 0.97 -8.57 -15.20
N LEU A 53 0.70 -9.87 -15.29
CA LEU A 53 0.18 -10.66 -14.20
C LEU A 53 1.35 -11.19 -13.38
N VAL A 54 1.54 -10.67 -12.17
CA VAL A 54 2.55 -11.17 -11.24
C VAL A 54 1.88 -12.03 -10.18
N ILE A 55 2.43 -13.22 -9.97
CA ILE A 55 1.90 -14.22 -9.05
C ILE A 55 3.00 -14.59 -8.06
N GLY A 56 2.72 -14.46 -6.77
CA GLY A 56 3.55 -15.04 -5.71
C GLY A 56 2.98 -16.39 -5.29
N LEU A 57 3.85 -17.37 -5.22
CA LEU A 57 3.54 -18.76 -4.91
C LEU A 57 3.96 -19.11 -3.48
N THR A 58 3.29 -20.08 -2.86
CA THR A 58 3.63 -20.59 -1.51
C THR A 58 4.98 -21.30 -1.44
N ASP A 59 5.58 -21.64 -2.59
CA ASP A 59 6.90 -22.26 -2.69
C ASP A 59 8.06 -21.25 -2.73
N ARG A 60 7.77 -19.99 -2.36
CA ARG A 60 8.73 -18.87 -2.30
C ARG A 60 9.18 -18.39 -3.67
N VAL A 61 8.33 -18.55 -4.68
CA VAL A 61 8.60 -18.11 -6.05
C VAL A 61 7.65 -16.98 -6.44
N VAL A 62 8.19 -15.94 -7.07
CA VAL A 62 7.39 -14.93 -7.81
C VAL A 62 7.55 -15.18 -9.30
N ARG A 63 6.46 -15.14 -10.05
CA ARG A 63 6.46 -15.21 -11.51
C ARG A 63 5.70 -14.06 -12.12
N SER A 64 6.18 -13.55 -13.25
CA SER A 64 5.45 -12.60 -14.08
C SER A 64 4.98 -13.25 -15.38
N TYR A 65 3.82 -12.82 -15.86
CA TYR A 65 3.22 -13.28 -17.11
C TYR A 65 2.75 -12.09 -17.92
N ARG A 66 3.02 -12.09 -19.23
CA ARG A 66 2.49 -11.11 -20.17
C ARG A 66 1.36 -11.71 -20.99
N TRP A 67 0.31 -10.92 -21.15
CA TRP A 67 -0.78 -11.24 -22.05
C TRP A 67 -0.34 -11.03 -23.49
N THR A 68 -0.48 -12.04 -24.33
CA THR A 68 -0.11 -11.95 -25.75
C THR A 68 -1.22 -12.46 -26.65
N HIS A 69 -1.41 -11.75 -27.74
CA HIS A 69 -2.30 -12.13 -28.83
C HIS A 69 -1.49 -12.85 -29.89
N LEU A 70 -1.50 -14.19 -29.90
CA LEU A 70 -0.91 -14.92 -31.01
C LEU A 70 -1.82 -14.79 -32.24
N SER A 71 -1.42 -13.94 -33.19
CA SER A 71 -2.05 -13.91 -34.50
C SER A 71 -1.75 -15.23 -35.21
N SER A 72 -2.80 -15.86 -35.73
CA SER A 72 -2.76 -17.18 -36.36
C SER A 72 -1.75 -17.25 -37.51
N THR A 73 -0.61 -17.91 -37.30
CA THR A 73 0.23 -18.41 -38.39
C THR A 73 -0.14 -19.85 -38.71
N LEU A 74 -0.93 -19.99 -39.79
CA LEU A 74 -1.15 -21.15 -40.68
C LEU A 74 -1.51 -22.55 -40.12
N GLU A 75 -1.44 -22.83 -38.82
CA GLU A 75 -2.03 -24.05 -38.24
C GLU A 75 -2.82 -23.68 -36.98
N GLY A 76 -4.10 -24.04 -36.97
CA GLY A 76 -5.13 -23.44 -36.11
C GLY A 76 -4.90 -23.61 -34.60
N ASN A 77 -4.53 -22.52 -33.94
CA ASN A 77 -5.15 -22.02 -32.70
C ASN A 77 -4.45 -20.68 -32.35
N GLY A 78 -4.83 -19.61 -33.05
CA GLY A 78 -4.53 -18.26 -32.59
C GLY A 78 -5.40 -17.95 -31.38
N GLY A 79 -4.88 -18.20 -30.18
CA GLY A 79 -5.55 -17.94 -28.91
C GLY A 79 -4.78 -16.91 -28.11
N ASP A 80 -5.51 -16.03 -27.43
CA ASP A 80 -4.93 -15.17 -26.40
C ASP A 80 -4.29 -16.06 -25.32
N THR A 81 -3.08 -15.75 -24.85
CA THR A 81 -2.41 -16.57 -23.83
C THR A 81 -1.51 -15.77 -22.92
N LEU A 82 -1.34 -16.24 -21.69
CA LEU A 82 -0.37 -15.70 -20.74
C LEU A 82 0.97 -16.42 -20.92
N ILE A 83 1.98 -15.68 -21.36
CA ILE A 83 3.35 -16.18 -21.50
C ILE A 83 4.13 -15.82 -20.24
N ALA A 84 4.77 -16.82 -19.63
CA ALA A 84 5.65 -16.60 -18.49
C ALA A 84 6.91 -15.83 -18.92
N LEU A 85 7.22 -14.74 -18.22
CA LEU A 85 8.38 -13.90 -18.48
C LEU A 85 9.52 -14.23 -17.51
N ASN A 86 9.30 -13.95 -16.23
CA ASN A 86 10.35 -14.04 -15.21
C ASN A 86 9.98 -15.06 -14.11
N LYS A 87 11.02 -15.63 -13.49
CA LYS A 87 10.91 -16.47 -12.28
C LYS A 87 11.97 -15.99 -11.28
N TRP A 88 11.52 -15.56 -10.10
CA TRP A 88 12.39 -15.22 -8.98
C TRP A 88 12.12 -16.16 -7.82
N GLU A 89 13.18 -16.69 -7.19
CA GLU A 89 13.09 -17.63 -6.08
C GLU A 89 13.74 -17.04 -4.83
N PHE A 90 13.02 -17.09 -3.71
CA PHE A 90 13.39 -16.43 -2.47
C PHE A 90 13.76 -17.45 -1.40
N ALA A 91 14.62 -17.03 -0.46
CA ALA A 91 15.02 -17.88 0.65
C ALA A 91 13.85 -18.22 1.58
N ASN A 92 12.96 -17.24 1.82
CA ASN A 92 11.87 -17.33 2.78
C ASN A 92 10.49 -17.10 2.14
N GLN A 93 9.45 -17.34 2.93
CA GLN A 93 8.06 -17.11 2.53
C GLN A 93 7.83 -15.66 2.12
N ILE A 94 7.04 -15.47 1.07
CA ILE A 94 6.69 -14.15 0.55
C ILE A 94 5.49 -13.65 1.34
N GLY A 95 5.61 -12.49 1.96
CA GLY A 95 4.51 -11.85 2.69
C GLY A 95 3.54 -11.15 1.75
N SER A 96 4.02 -10.10 1.08
CA SER A 96 3.29 -9.39 0.04
C SER A 96 4.22 -8.92 -1.08
N VAL A 97 3.63 -8.52 -2.20
CA VAL A 97 4.34 -7.91 -3.34
C VAL A 97 3.66 -6.61 -3.71
N SER A 98 4.44 -5.57 -3.97
CA SER A 98 3.93 -4.26 -4.36
C SER A 98 4.78 -3.66 -5.47
N LEU A 99 4.16 -2.87 -6.35
CA LEU A 99 4.88 -2.08 -7.34
C LEU A 99 5.39 -0.79 -6.67
N HIS A 100 6.61 -0.41 -7.01
CA HIS A 100 7.19 0.86 -6.62
C HIS A 100 7.87 1.53 -7.82
N THR A 101 7.80 2.84 -7.87
CA THR A 101 8.44 3.68 -8.88
C THR A 101 9.63 4.35 -8.20
N ASN A 102 10.83 3.98 -8.62
CA ASN A 102 12.07 4.56 -8.10
C ASN A 102 12.28 6.00 -8.64
N THR A 103 13.29 6.71 -8.14
CA THR A 103 13.60 8.12 -8.51
C THR A 103 13.82 8.33 -10.00
N ASP A 104 14.29 7.30 -10.71
CA ASP A 104 14.51 7.33 -12.16
C ASP A 104 13.23 7.11 -12.97
N SER A 105 12.05 7.14 -12.33
CA SER A 105 10.75 6.77 -12.91
C SER A 105 10.71 5.33 -13.45
N LYS A 106 11.61 4.47 -12.95
CA LYS A 106 11.62 3.05 -13.27
C LYS A 106 10.76 2.28 -12.29
N SER A 107 9.90 1.41 -12.83
CA SER A 107 9.12 0.45 -12.05
C SER A 107 10.04 -0.64 -11.48
N CYS A 108 9.90 -0.91 -10.19
CA CYS A 108 10.51 -2.02 -9.50
C CYS A 108 9.45 -2.76 -8.66
N LEU A 109 9.65 -4.05 -8.46
CA LEU A 109 8.79 -4.86 -7.60
C LEU A 109 9.43 -4.96 -6.21
N LEU A 110 8.70 -4.54 -5.19
CA LEU A 110 9.04 -4.76 -3.80
C LEU A 110 8.42 -6.09 -3.34
N VAL A 111 9.25 -7.00 -2.85
CA VAL A 111 8.83 -8.30 -2.33
C VAL A 111 9.17 -8.35 -0.85
N ALA A 112 8.14 -8.42 0.00
CA ALA A 112 8.33 -8.51 1.44
C ALA A 112 8.84 -9.91 1.85
N GLN A 113 9.82 -9.91 2.74
CA GLN A 113 10.43 -11.08 3.34
C GLN A 113 10.32 -10.98 4.87
N PRO A 114 10.29 -12.12 5.59
CA PRO A 114 10.08 -12.11 7.03
C PRO A 114 11.15 -11.29 7.77
N GLY A 115 10.73 -10.66 8.88
CA GLY A 115 11.62 -9.87 9.74
C GLY A 115 11.87 -8.44 9.24
N ALA A 116 10.84 -7.75 8.72
CA ALA A 116 10.96 -6.38 8.19
C ALA A 116 11.97 -6.24 7.05
N MET A 117 12.14 -7.32 6.28
CA MET A 117 13.04 -7.37 5.14
C MET A 117 12.24 -7.19 3.86
N TYR A 118 12.88 -6.67 2.82
CA TYR A 118 12.33 -6.64 1.48
C TYR A 118 13.43 -6.86 0.45
N VAL A 119 13.01 -7.25 -0.75
CA VAL A 119 13.86 -7.34 -1.93
C VAL A 119 13.25 -6.46 -3.00
N GLN A 120 14.07 -5.63 -3.62
CA GLN A 120 13.70 -4.85 -4.79
C GLN A 120 14.13 -5.62 -6.05
N LEU A 121 13.19 -5.83 -6.98
CA LEU A 121 13.45 -6.44 -8.27
C LEU A 121 13.29 -5.40 -9.37
N ASP A 122 14.37 -5.12 -10.08
CA ASP A 122 14.32 -4.35 -11.31
C ASP A 122 13.94 -5.29 -12.47
N CYS A 123 12.89 -4.94 -13.21
CA CYS A 123 12.33 -5.77 -14.27
C CYS A 123 12.67 -5.25 -15.69
N ASP A 124 13.75 -4.46 -15.81
CA ASP A 124 14.13 -3.79 -17.05
C ASP A 124 14.47 -4.79 -18.17
N SER A 125 13.70 -4.75 -19.26
CA SER A 125 13.77 -5.71 -20.37
C SER A 125 15.16 -5.75 -21.06
N ALA A 126 15.92 -4.66 -21.01
CA ALA A 126 17.22 -4.53 -21.67
C ALA A 126 18.39 -5.26 -20.97
N GLU A 127 18.29 -5.55 -19.68
CA GLU A 127 19.28 -6.37 -18.96
C GLU A 127 18.97 -7.87 -19.06
N LEU A 128 17.67 -8.21 -19.12
CA LEU A 128 17.19 -9.57 -19.35
C LEU A 128 17.56 -10.10 -20.74
N GLU A 129 17.62 -9.27 -21.78
CA GLU A 129 18.10 -9.66 -23.12
C GLU A 129 19.63 -9.90 -23.19
N ARG A 130 20.42 -9.42 -22.21
CA ARG A 130 21.84 -9.80 -22.11
C ARG A 130 22.01 -11.16 -21.43
N SER A 131 21.09 -11.54 -20.54
CA SER A 131 21.06 -12.88 -19.94
C SER A 131 20.35 -13.92 -20.82
N SER A 132 19.49 -13.50 -21.75
CA SER A 132 18.74 -14.37 -22.67
C SER A 132 19.62 -15.14 -23.67
N ARG A 133 20.85 -14.68 -23.95
CA ARG A 133 21.87 -15.43 -24.72
C ARG A 133 22.52 -16.56 -23.93
N ALA A 134 22.31 -16.66 -22.62
CA ALA A 134 22.80 -17.73 -21.74
C ALA A 134 21.68 -18.73 -21.39
N LYS A 135 20.81 -19.06 -22.36
CA LYS A 135 19.58 -19.85 -22.20
C LYS A 135 19.75 -21.37 -21.91
N GLU A 136 20.86 -21.79 -21.31
CA GLU A 136 21.04 -23.19 -20.87
C GLU A 136 21.42 -23.37 -19.38
N LEU A 137 21.66 -22.29 -18.62
CA LEU A 137 21.78 -22.35 -17.17
C LEU A 137 20.90 -21.26 -16.57
N MET A 138 19.76 -21.65 -15.98
CA MET A 138 18.99 -20.80 -15.07
C MET A 138 19.88 -20.45 -13.87
N THR A 139 20.71 -19.43 -14.02
CA THR A 139 21.64 -18.98 -12.98
C THR A 139 20.86 -18.02 -12.11
N GLU A 140 20.69 -18.39 -10.84
CA GLU A 140 20.02 -17.60 -9.81
C GLU A 140 20.53 -16.14 -9.87
N MET A 141 19.63 -15.20 -10.17
CA MET A 141 19.97 -13.78 -10.09
C MET A 141 20.20 -13.46 -8.61
N PRO A 142 21.38 -12.95 -8.20
CA PRO A 142 21.65 -12.69 -6.79
C PRO A 142 20.69 -11.62 -6.28
N LEU A 143 19.77 -12.03 -5.41
CA LEU A 143 18.79 -11.13 -4.78
C LEU A 143 19.44 -10.41 -3.60
N GLU A 144 19.35 -9.09 -3.58
CA GLU A 144 19.82 -8.26 -2.46
C GLU A 144 18.69 -8.05 -1.45
N TYR A 145 18.93 -8.48 -0.21
CA TYR A 145 17.96 -8.36 0.89
C TYR A 145 18.25 -7.11 1.69
N GLN A 146 17.28 -6.21 1.78
CA GLN A 146 17.39 -4.94 2.50
C GLN A 146 16.56 -4.97 3.78
N SER A 147 17.17 -4.51 4.89
CA SER A 147 16.51 -4.41 6.19
C SER A 147 16.07 -2.99 6.43
N VAL A 148 14.83 -2.82 6.85
CA VAL A 148 14.30 -1.51 7.23
C VAL A 148 14.68 -1.13 8.67
N LEU A 149 14.99 -2.11 9.51
CA LEU A 149 15.27 -1.90 10.93
C LEU A 149 16.77 -1.90 11.18
N SER A 150 17.30 -0.80 11.73
CA SER A 150 18.72 -0.67 12.15
C SER A 150 19.03 -1.30 13.52
N GLY A 151 18.15 -2.16 14.05
CA GLY A 151 18.23 -2.69 15.41
C GLY A 151 17.92 -4.19 15.52
N LYS A 152 18.06 -4.75 16.72
CA LYS A 152 17.80 -6.17 16.98
C LYS A 152 16.32 -6.46 16.74
N LEU A 153 16.03 -7.23 15.68
CA LEU A 153 14.69 -7.70 15.34
C LEU A 153 14.06 -8.35 16.57
N ARG A 154 12.86 -7.90 16.96
CA ARG A 154 12.07 -8.56 18.01
C ARG A 154 11.82 -10.01 17.65
N ASN A 155 11.58 -10.28 16.36
CA ASN A 155 11.46 -11.62 15.82
C ASN A 155 11.72 -11.65 14.30
N SER A 156 12.82 -12.27 13.88
CA SER A 156 13.23 -12.35 12.47
C SER A 156 12.36 -13.26 11.59
N THR A 157 11.37 -13.94 12.18
CA THR A 157 10.50 -14.88 11.47
C THR A 157 9.10 -14.33 11.19
N MET A 158 8.80 -13.11 11.64
CA MET A 158 7.47 -12.53 11.48
C MET A 158 7.20 -12.13 10.04
N THR A 159 5.98 -12.37 9.59
CA THR A 159 5.53 -11.96 8.26
C THR A 159 5.58 -10.45 8.14
N THR A 160 5.83 -9.99 6.92
CA THR A 160 6.01 -8.59 6.60
C THR A 160 5.15 -8.27 5.37
N GLU A 161 4.48 -7.14 5.41
CA GLU A 161 3.80 -6.56 4.27
C GLU A 161 4.57 -5.32 3.79
N VAL A 162 4.66 -5.14 2.49
CA VAL A 162 5.19 -3.95 1.84
C VAL A 162 4.12 -3.29 0.97
N LEU A 163 4.16 -1.97 0.92
CA LEU A 163 3.31 -1.13 0.10
C LEU A 163 4.15 -0.05 -0.58
N GLY A 164 4.23 -0.10 -1.91
CA GLY A 164 4.95 0.89 -2.69
C GLY A 164 4.14 2.13 -3.06
N ASP A 165 4.87 3.14 -3.53
CA ASP A 165 4.37 4.38 -4.13
C ASP A 165 3.50 5.24 -3.24
N VAL A 166 3.80 5.27 -1.95
CA VAL A 166 3.13 6.18 -1.02
C VAL A 166 3.53 7.62 -1.35
N LYS A 167 2.55 8.41 -1.81
CA LYS A 167 2.76 9.80 -2.22
C LYS A 167 2.67 10.74 -1.02
N CYS A 168 3.73 10.79 -0.23
CA CYS A 168 3.80 11.71 0.92
C CYS A 168 4.22 13.13 0.52
N VAL A 169 5.20 13.24 -0.38
CA VAL A 169 5.84 14.50 -0.77
C VAL A 169 5.96 14.57 -2.28
N SER A 170 5.63 15.71 -2.86
CA SER A 170 5.71 15.92 -4.31
C SER A 170 7.09 15.58 -4.87
N GLY A 171 7.13 14.66 -5.83
CA GLY A 171 8.35 14.27 -6.53
C GLY A 171 9.24 13.26 -5.79
N ARG A 172 8.81 12.74 -4.64
CA ARG A 172 9.48 11.61 -3.96
C ARG A 172 8.52 10.45 -3.78
N SER A 173 8.97 9.26 -4.17
CA SER A 173 8.24 8.03 -3.89
C SER A 173 8.71 7.46 -2.56
N HIS A 174 7.77 7.02 -1.73
CA HIS A 174 8.05 6.33 -0.48
C HIS A 174 7.39 4.96 -0.53
N PHE A 175 7.82 4.07 0.33
CA PHE A 175 7.12 2.82 0.55
C PHE A 175 7.02 2.54 2.04
N ALA A 176 5.97 1.81 2.42
CA ALA A 176 5.71 1.43 3.79
C ALA A 176 5.97 -0.06 3.96
N VAL A 177 6.50 -0.43 5.12
CA VAL A 177 6.72 -1.80 5.55
C VAL A 177 6.05 -1.99 6.89
N ALA A 178 5.19 -3.01 6.99
CA ALA A 178 4.49 -3.37 8.22
C ALA A 178 4.82 -4.80 8.59
N THR A 179 5.10 -5.06 9.87
CA THR A 179 5.30 -6.40 10.40
C THR A 179 4.10 -6.84 11.22
N LEU A 180 3.88 -8.16 11.26
CA LEU A 180 2.79 -8.75 12.05
C LEU A 180 2.90 -8.45 13.55
N ASP A 181 4.10 -8.15 14.07
CA ASP A 181 4.31 -7.82 15.49
C ASP A 181 4.08 -6.35 15.85
N GLY A 182 3.56 -5.55 14.91
CA GLY A 182 3.13 -4.17 15.20
C GLY A 182 4.08 -3.08 14.72
N VAL A 183 5.20 -3.41 14.09
CA VAL A 183 6.13 -2.39 13.60
C VAL A 183 5.66 -1.88 12.24
N LEU A 184 5.47 -0.56 12.14
CA LEU A 184 5.19 0.14 10.89
C LEU A 184 6.32 1.11 10.61
N THR A 185 6.89 1.05 9.41
CA THR A 185 7.98 1.92 8.99
C THR A 185 7.67 2.52 7.62
N LEU A 186 7.89 3.83 7.48
CA LEU A 186 7.92 4.51 6.20
C LEU A 186 9.39 4.66 5.76
N VAL A 187 9.68 4.37 4.49
CA VAL A 187 11.02 4.37 3.92
C VAL A 187 11.07 5.32 2.74
N ASP A 188 12.16 6.09 2.62
CA ASP A 188 12.42 6.92 1.44
C ASP A 188 12.84 6.00 0.29
N GLY A 189 12.08 6.03 -0.81
CA GLY A 189 12.32 5.16 -1.97
C GLY A 189 13.64 5.44 -2.69
N ALA A 190 14.23 6.62 -2.50
CA ALA A 190 15.49 7.01 -3.13
C ALA A 190 16.71 6.47 -2.38
N THR A 191 16.69 6.54 -1.04
CA THR A 191 17.85 6.18 -0.22
C THR A 191 17.72 4.81 0.43
N GLY A 192 16.49 4.28 0.55
CA GLY A 192 16.20 3.07 1.32
C GLY A 192 16.24 3.27 2.83
N ASP A 193 16.42 4.52 3.31
CA ASP A 193 16.49 4.83 4.72
C ASP A 193 15.09 5.01 5.34
N PRO A 194 14.87 4.54 6.58
CA PRO A 194 13.61 4.77 7.28
C PRO A 194 13.42 6.26 7.58
N VAL A 195 12.30 6.83 7.12
CA VAL A 195 11.86 8.19 7.48
C VAL A 195 11.42 8.22 8.94
N TRP A 196 10.58 7.27 9.34
CA TRP A 196 10.16 7.07 10.71
C TRP A 196 9.79 5.60 10.94
N SER A 197 9.84 5.15 12.19
CA SER A 197 9.40 3.81 12.58
C SER A 197 8.54 3.88 13.84
N LEU A 198 7.38 3.23 13.79
CA LEU A 198 6.38 3.20 14.83
C LEU A 198 6.18 1.77 15.32
N ASN A 199 5.98 1.64 16.63
CA ASN A 199 5.63 0.37 17.27
C ASN A 199 4.18 0.46 17.75
N LEU A 200 3.28 -0.14 16.98
CA LEU A 200 1.86 -0.24 17.26
C LEU A 200 1.61 -1.47 18.16
N GLU A 201 0.58 -1.39 19.00
CA GLU A 201 0.32 -2.41 20.03
C GLU A 201 -0.33 -3.69 19.48
N HIS A 202 -0.76 -3.68 18.21
CA HIS A 202 -1.65 -4.69 17.64
C HIS A 202 -1.01 -5.42 16.45
N GLN A 203 -1.54 -6.61 16.14
CA GLN A 203 -1.02 -7.44 15.06
C GLN A 203 -1.50 -6.93 13.69
N LEU A 204 -0.59 -6.36 12.91
CA LEU A 204 -0.91 -5.72 11.64
C LEU A 204 -0.95 -6.76 10.52
N PHE A 205 -1.99 -6.74 9.70
CA PHE A 205 -2.16 -7.73 8.63
C PHE A 205 -2.57 -7.15 7.29
N SER A 206 -2.90 -5.86 7.24
CA SER A 206 -3.31 -5.21 6.01
C SER A 206 -2.73 -3.82 5.95
N LEU A 207 -1.88 -3.59 4.95
CA LEU A 207 -1.24 -2.33 4.65
C LEU A 207 -1.78 -1.73 3.35
N THR A 208 -2.23 -0.48 3.40
CA THR A 208 -2.74 0.27 2.25
C THR A 208 -2.43 1.75 2.41
N LYS A 209 -2.71 2.54 1.37
CA LYS A 209 -2.56 4.00 1.37
C LYS A 209 -3.87 4.66 0.99
N LEU A 210 -4.17 5.78 1.62
CA LEU A 210 -5.37 6.57 1.32
C LEU A 210 -5.11 8.02 1.76
N ASP A 211 -5.41 8.94 0.86
CA ASP A 211 -5.52 10.37 1.13
C ASP A 211 -6.86 10.65 1.85
N VAL A 212 -6.84 10.67 3.18
CA VAL A 212 -8.02 10.88 4.04
C VAL A 212 -8.27 12.35 4.37
N THR A 213 -7.25 13.19 4.23
CA THR A 213 -7.31 14.63 4.47
C THR A 213 -7.68 15.41 3.21
N ASN A 214 -7.59 14.78 2.04
CA ASN A 214 -7.84 15.37 0.71
C ASN A 214 -6.90 16.56 0.43
N ASP A 215 -5.68 16.51 0.98
CA ASP A 215 -4.62 17.50 0.75
C ASP A 215 -3.70 17.12 -0.43
N GLY A 216 -3.92 15.94 -1.02
CA GLY A 216 -3.16 15.39 -2.14
C GLY A 216 -1.95 14.55 -1.71
N ARG A 217 -1.71 14.40 -0.41
CA ARG A 217 -0.74 13.46 0.17
C ARG A 217 -1.49 12.20 0.60
N GLU A 218 -0.84 11.07 0.43
CA GLU A 218 -1.39 9.79 0.87
C GLU A 218 -0.88 9.46 2.26
N GLU A 219 -1.80 9.09 3.15
CA GLU A 219 -1.45 8.54 4.46
C GLU A 219 -1.35 7.01 4.41
N VAL A 220 -0.48 6.47 5.27
CA VAL A 220 -0.31 5.03 5.42
C VAL A 220 -1.41 4.51 6.34
N VAL A 221 -2.24 3.61 5.82
CA VAL A 221 -3.35 3.01 6.57
C VAL A 221 -3.04 1.55 6.82
N VAL A 222 -3.01 1.17 8.09
CA VAL A 222 -2.73 -0.21 8.50
C VAL A 222 -3.82 -0.73 9.44
N SER A 223 -4.26 -1.96 9.24
CA SER A 223 -5.32 -2.58 10.03
C SER A 223 -4.87 -3.86 10.72
N SER A 224 -5.46 -4.10 11.90
CA SER A 224 -5.28 -5.27 12.72
C SER A 224 -6.52 -6.17 12.70
N TRP A 225 -6.32 -7.46 12.99
CA TRP A 225 -7.37 -8.48 13.03
C TRP A 225 -8.49 -8.18 14.03
N ASP A 226 -8.21 -7.38 15.06
CA ASP A 226 -9.16 -7.02 16.11
C ASP A 226 -9.99 -5.78 15.80
N GLY A 227 -9.91 -5.26 14.57
CA GLY A 227 -10.69 -4.11 14.11
C GLY A 227 -10.04 -2.75 14.39
N HIS A 228 -8.80 -2.71 14.89
CA HIS A 228 -8.04 -1.46 14.96
C HIS A 228 -7.43 -1.08 13.61
N THR A 229 -7.66 0.16 13.18
CA THR A 229 -7.05 0.78 12.01
C THR A 229 -6.29 2.02 12.42
N TYR A 230 -5.05 2.11 11.96
CA TYR A 230 -4.17 3.25 12.17
C TYR A 230 -3.95 3.96 10.85
N ILE A 231 -4.10 5.27 10.85
CA ILE A 231 -3.82 6.14 9.72
C ILE A 231 -2.65 7.03 10.17
N VAL A 232 -1.53 6.94 9.45
CA VAL A 232 -0.29 7.63 9.81
C VAL A 232 0.13 8.53 8.67
N ASP A 233 0.34 9.81 8.98
CA ASP A 233 0.84 10.79 8.02
C ASP A 233 2.37 10.74 7.87
N TYR A 234 2.89 11.58 6.99
CA TYR A 234 4.33 11.69 6.77
C TYR A 234 5.07 12.20 8.01
N GLU A 235 4.44 13.09 8.77
CA GLU A 235 4.96 13.70 10.00
C GLU A 235 4.84 12.79 11.25
N GLN A 236 4.45 11.51 11.07
CA GLN A 236 4.34 10.51 12.14
C GLN A 236 3.19 10.76 13.14
N ASN A 237 2.18 11.55 12.78
CA ASN A 237 0.95 11.66 13.55
C ASN A 237 0.05 10.45 13.28
N VAL A 238 -0.61 9.95 14.32
CA VAL A 238 -1.39 8.72 14.26
C VAL A 238 -2.85 9.00 14.60
N LEU A 239 -3.75 8.70 13.66
CA LEU A 239 -5.18 8.62 13.89
C LEU A 239 -5.59 7.15 14.03
N ARG A 240 -6.21 6.82 15.16
CA ARG A 240 -6.72 5.47 15.45
C ARG A 240 -8.23 5.44 15.24
N PHE A 241 -8.68 4.49 14.45
CA PHE A 241 -10.08 4.11 14.29
C PHE A 241 -10.26 2.69 14.84
N HIS A 242 -11.37 2.44 15.55
CA HIS A 242 -11.69 1.11 16.04
C HIS A 242 -13.07 0.72 15.53
N LEU A 243 -13.12 -0.39 14.79
CA LEU A 243 -14.33 -1.13 14.54
C LEU A 243 -14.46 -2.14 15.67
N ASP A 244 -15.55 -2.08 16.44
CA ASP A 244 -15.85 -3.01 17.55
C ASP A 244 -16.20 -4.44 17.04
N ASP A 245 -15.49 -4.94 16.04
CA ASP A 245 -15.64 -6.28 15.45
C ASP A 245 -14.31 -6.75 14.89
N SER A 246 -14.07 -8.06 14.94
CA SER A 246 -12.88 -8.65 14.34
C SER A 246 -13.03 -8.73 12.82
N ILE A 247 -11.95 -8.45 12.11
CA ILE A 247 -11.95 -8.34 10.65
C ILE A 247 -11.11 -9.44 10.02
N SER A 248 -11.57 -9.94 8.88
CA SER A 248 -10.86 -10.92 8.04
C SER A 248 -10.13 -10.27 6.87
N SER A 249 -10.61 -9.11 6.41
CA SER A 249 -10.00 -8.35 5.33
C SER A 249 -10.29 -6.87 5.48
N PHE A 250 -9.33 -6.06 5.05
CA PHE A 250 -9.44 -4.62 5.03
C PHE A 250 -8.94 -4.09 3.68
N LYS A 251 -9.63 -3.07 3.17
CA LYS A 251 -9.12 -2.29 2.04
C LYS A 251 -9.56 -0.84 2.15
N ALA A 252 -8.65 0.07 1.80
CA ALA A 252 -8.95 1.49 1.66
C ALA A 252 -8.61 1.93 0.24
N GLY A 253 -9.36 2.89 -0.28
CA GLY A 253 -9.18 3.38 -1.64
C GLY A 253 -10.21 4.44 -2.01
N LYS A 254 -10.05 5.04 -3.19
CA LYS A 254 -11.01 5.99 -3.74
C LYS A 254 -12.07 5.20 -4.52
N PHE A 255 -13.25 5.03 -3.94
CA PHE A 255 -14.37 4.29 -4.52
C PHE A 255 -15.57 5.21 -4.74
N SER A 256 -16.44 4.83 -5.68
CA SER A 256 -17.65 5.57 -5.98
C SER A 256 -18.87 4.68 -5.76
N ALA A 257 -19.90 5.22 -5.09
CA ALA A 257 -21.17 4.53 -4.86
C ALA A 257 -22.17 4.71 -6.02
N SER A 258 -22.04 5.80 -6.78
CA SER A 258 -22.87 6.12 -7.95
C SER A 258 -22.00 6.73 -9.03
N ALA A 259 -22.24 6.40 -10.31
CA ALA A 259 -21.47 6.92 -11.44
C ALA A 259 -21.41 8.45 -11.50
N GLU A 260 -22.37 9.13 -10.86
CA GLU A 260 -22.45 10.59 -10.79
C GLU A 260 -21.66 11.19 -9.62
N SER A 261 -21.49 10.44 -8.53
CA SER A 261 -20.65 10.82 -7.39
C SER A 261 -19.23 10.37 -7.70
N GLY A 262 -18.30 11.30 -7.93
CA GLY A 262 -16.89 10.97 -8.17
C GLY A 262 -16.28 10.06 -7.09
N ASN A 263 -15.09 9.53 -7.35
CA ASN A 263 -14.43 8.64 -6.39
C ASN A 263 -14.13 9.38 -5.08
N ALA A 264 -14.64 8.85 -3.98
CA ALA A 264 -14.45 9.36 -2.64
C ALA A 264 -13.57 8.40 -1.81
N PRO A 265 -12.79 8.89 -0.85
CA PRO A 265 -12.03 8.05 0.06
C PRO A 265 -12.98 7.15 0.87
N CYS A 266 -12.80 5.83 0.78
CA CYS A 266 -13.59 4.87 1.54
C CYS A 266 -12.72 3.80 2.18
N MET A 267 -13.25 3.23 3.27
CA MET A 267 -12.70 2.06 3.95
C MET A 267 -13.72 0.93 3.95
N VAL A 268 -13.26 -0.27 3.61
CA VAL A 268 -14.06 -1.48 3.53
C VAL A 268 -13.49 -2.49 4.51
N PHE A 269 -14.35 -2.96 5.40
CA PHE A 269 -14.04 -3.99 6.38
C PHE A 269 -14.89 -5.23 6.10
N ALA A 270 -14.25 -6.37 5.86
CA ALA A 270 -14.93 -7.66 5.90
C ALA A 270 -14.76 -8.23 7.31
N THR A 271 -15.86 -8.42 8.02
CA THR A 271 -15.84 -8.90 9.41
C THR A 271 -15.87 -10.43 9.48
N LEU A 272 -15.39 -10.99 10.59
CA LEU A 272 -15.60 -12.41 10.91
C LEU A 272 -17.06 -12.73 11.26
N SER A 273 -17.86 -11.70 11.56
CA SER A 273 -19.31 -11.79 11.74
C SER A 273 -20.10 -11.86 10.42
N ASN A 274 -19.41 -12.06 9.29
CA ASN A 274 -19.98 -12.18 7.94
C ASN A 274 -20.72 -10.91 7.48
N ARG A 275 -20.17 -9.73 7.81
CA ARG A 275 -20.66 -8.42 7.37
C ARG A 275 -19.57 -7.71 6.57
N VAL A 276 -19.99 -6.91 5.60
CA VAL A 276 -19.11 -5.95 4.94
C VAL A 276 -19.53 -4.55 5.40
N VAL A 277 -18.65 -3.87 6.11
CA VAL A 277 -18.87 -2.50 6.60
C VAL A 277 -18.11 -1.54 5.68
N LEU A 278 -18.84 -0.62 5.06
CA LEU A 278 -18.30 0.42 4.20
C LEU A 278 -18.45 1.77 4.88
N TYR A 279 -17.32 2.45 5.08
CA TYR A 279 -17.29 3.86 5.44
C TYR A 279 -17.02 4.66 4.17
N TYR A 280 -18.01 5.42 3.73
CA TYR A 280 -17.99 6.20 2.49
C TYR A 280 -17.70 7.68 2.76
N ASP A 281 -16.96 8.32 1.86
CA ASP A 281 -16.61 9.75 1.90
C ASP A 281 -15.98 10.15 3.25
N ILE A 282 -14.94 9.42 3.62
CA ILE A 282 -14.18 9.65 4.85
C ILE A 282 -13.39 10.95 4.69
N ARG A 283 -13.77 11.97 5.44
CA ARG A 283 -13.06 13.26 5.47
C ARG A 283 -12.55 13.52 6.87
N VAL A 284 -11.25 13.38 7.04
CA VAL A 284 -10.57 13.76 8.28
C VAL A 284 -10.06 15.18 8.08
N PRO A 285 -10.55 16.18 8.84
CA PRO A 285 -10.12 17.56 8.62
C PRO A 285 -8.60 17.73 8.84
N ARG A 286 -8.06 17.06 9.88
CA ARG A 286 -6.63 16.97 10.21
C ARG A 286 -6.38 15.72 11.05
N ILE A 287 -5.20 15.12 10.89
CA ILE A 287 -4.73 14.00 11.71
C ILE A 287 -4.17 14.48 13.07
N PRO A 288 -3.22 15.43 13.12
CA PRO A 288 -2.75 15.93 14.40
C PRO A 288 -3.85 16.72 15.13
N LEU A 289 -4.01 16.41 16.41
CA LEU A 289 -4.76 17.27 17.33
C LEU A 289 -3.88 18.48 17.67
N ASN A 290 -4.19 19.64 17.11
CA ASN A 290 -3.57 20.87 17.56
C ASN A 290 -4.06 21.20 18.96
N THR A 291 -3.13 21.44 19.88
CA THR A 291 -3.48 22.12 21.12
C THR A 291 -3.82 23.58 20.82
N LEU A 292 -4.61 24.20 21.69
CA LEU A 292 -4.88 25.64 21.62
C LEU A 292 -3.58 26.46 21.52
N LEU A 293 -2.52 26.00 22.19
CA LEU A 293 -1.19 26.63 22.14
C LEU A 293 -0.63 26.68 20.71
N ASN A 294 -0.75 25.59 19.96
CA ASN A 294 -0.22 25.48 18.59
C ASN A 294 -1.05 26.31 17.59
N GLU A 295 -2.38 26.32 17.75
CA GLU A 295 -3.24 27.18 16.93
C GLU A 295 -2.95 28.66 17.19
N MET A 296 -2.83 29.04 18.46
CA MET A 296 -2.67 30.45 18.81
C MET A 296 -1.25 30.98 18.53
N SER A 297 -0.22 30.14 18.54
CA SER A 297 1.13 30.55 18.11
C SER A 297 1.19 30.86 16.61
N SER A 298 0.33 30.21 15.81
CA SER A 298 0.20 30.46 14.37
C SER A 298 -0.55 31.75 14.03
N LEU A 299 -1.34 32.31 14.96
CA LEU A 299 -2.09 33.56 14.77
C LEU A 299 -1.22 34.79 15.02
N SER A 300 -1.05 35.64 14.01
CA SER A 300 -0.26 36.87 14.09
C SER A 300 -0.76 37.87 15.15
N ASP A 301 -2.05 37.86 15.46
CA ASP A 301 -2.63 38.74 16.48
C ASP A 301 -2.27 38.31 17.90
N CYS A 302 -2.22 37.00 18.17
CA CYS A 302 -1.77 36.48 19.46
C CYS A 302 -0.31 36.85 19.72
N GLN A 303 0.53 36.83 18.67
CA GLN A 303 1.91 37.27 18.77
C GLN A 303 2.05 38.74 19.16
N ARG A 304 1.13 39.61 18.70
CA ARG A 304 1.10 41.03 19.10
C ARG A 304 0.69 41.19 20.56
N ILE A 305 -0.28 40.38 21.01
CA ILE A 305 -0.78 40.40 22.39
C ILE A 305 0.31 39.93 23.37
N PHE A 306 1.08 38.90 23.04
CA PHE A 306 2.22 38.46 23.86
C PHE A 306 3.27 39.57 24.02
N THR A 307 3.61 40.27 22.93
CA THR A 307 4.54 41.41 22.98
C THR A 307 4.00 42.56 23.84
N GLN A 308 2.68 42.83 23.80
CA GLN A 308 2.05 43.86 24.63
C GLN A 308 2.01 43.49 26.12
N LEU A 309 1.85 42.21 26.43
CA LEU A 309 1.81 41.69 27.81
C LEU A 309 3.20 41.39 28.38
N GLY A 310 4.26 41.52 27.59
CA GLY A 310 5.64 41.23 28.00
C GLY A 310 5.90 39.73 28.24
N ILE A 311 5.12 38.86 27.62
CA ILE A 311 5.24 37.40 27.75
C ILE A 311 6.15 36.90 26.62
N ASP A 312 7.18 36.14 26.99
CA ASP A 312 8.07 35.50 26.01
C ASP A 312 7.32 34.38 25.26
N LYS A 313 7.53 34.30 23.94
CA LYS A 313 6.83 33.34 23.05
C LYS A 313 7.24 31.89 23.32
N GLU A 314 8.45 31.70 23.84
CA GLU A 314 9.00 30.38 24.17
C GLU A 314 8.59 29.90 25.58
N ASP A 315 8.00 30.77 26.41
CA ASP A 315 7.53 30.39 27.74
C ASP A 315 6.10 29.80 27.69
N GLU A 316 6.03 28.51 27.37
CA GLU A 316 4.76 27.76 27.34
C GLU A 316 3.96 27.86 28.66
N LYS A 317 4.62 28.02 29.81
CA LYS A 317 3.93 28.07 31.11
C LYS A 317 3.19 29.39 31.30
N ALA A 318 3.83 30.51 30.96
CA ALA A 318 3.21 31.82 31.00
C ALA A 318 2.03 31.90 30.03
N ILE A 319 2.18 31.34 28.82
CA ILE A 319 1.13 31.28 27.82
C ILE A 319 -0.05 30.41 28.28
N ARG A 320 0.21 29.23 28.86
CA ARG A 320 -0.84 28.38 29.45
C ARG A 320 -1.57 29.09 30.57
N HIS A 321 -0.87 29.84 31.42
CA HIS A 321 -1.49 30.59 32.52
C HIS A 321 -2.40 31.70 31.99
N LEU A 322 -1.95 32.44 30.97
CA LEU A 322 -2.75 33.46 30.30
C LEU A 322 -4.02 32.85 29.67
N TYR A 323 -3.91 31.74 28.94
CA TYR A 323 -5.08 31.09 28.35
C TYR A 323 -6.04 30.54 29.39
N ASN A 324 -5.50 29.99 30.49
CA ASN A 324 -6.34 29.54 31.60
C ASN A 324 -7.12 30.71 32.21
N PHE A 325 -6.43 31.82 32.48
CA PHE A 325 -7.05 33.06 32.97
C PHE A 325 -8.14 33.59 32.01
N CYS A 326 -7.89 33.60 30.70
CA CYS A 326 -8.85 34.11 29.72
C CYS A 326 -10.07 33.20 29.53
N LEU A 327 -9.88 31.88 29.59
CA LEU A 327 -10.95 30.91 29.32
C LEU A 327 -11.79 30.58 30.56
N TYR A 328 -11.15 30.53 31.73
CA TYR A 328 -11.79 30.05 32.96
C TYR A 328 -11.89 31.14 34.05
N GLY A 329 -11.29 32.32 33.83
CA GLY A 329 -11.28 33.41 34.81
C GLY A 329 -10.29 33.22 35.95
N CYS A 330 -10.32 34.11 36.94
CA CYS A 330 -9.55 33.93 38.18
C CYS A 330 -10.18 32.82 39.03
N GLY A 331 -9.55 31.66 39.08
CA GLY A 331 -9.74 30.67 40.15
C GLY A 331 -8.92 31.04 41.39
#